data_AF-A0A953K058-F1
#
_entry.id   AF-A0A953K058-F1
#
_cell.length_a   1.000
_cell.length_b   1.000
_cell.length_c   1.000
_cell.angle_alpha   90.00
_cell.angle_beta   90.00
_cell.angle_gamma   90.00
#
_symmetry.space_group_name_H-M   'P 1'
#
loop_
_entity.id
_entity.type
_entity.pdbx_description
1 polymer ?
#
loop_
_entity_poly.entity_id
_entity_poly.type
_entity_poly.pdbx_seq_one_letter_code
_entity_poly.pdbx_strand_id
1 'polypeptide(L)'
;MAATNQICTYCTKNGFNKSIGMVCTLTQEKPNVINTCPDYELDVQLKKREDLREAELGEKKLMKETGGLAEYGINNPVIAGILLTAFFGLALFFQLLMHFIVIYVFVACFIGFLGGLVVLINGIVKKRKAKQMKNTFNDTLDIDLNP
;
A
#
# COMPACT_ATOMS: atom_id res chain seq x y z
N MET A 1 -33.05 -22.97 -31.94
CA MET A 1 -31.93 -22.29 -31.25
C MET A 1 -32.28 -22.26 -29.78
N ALA A 2 -31.38 -22.78 -28.95
CA ALA A 2 -31.60 -23.08 -27.54
C ALA A 2 -31.70 -21.80 -26.68
N ALA A 3 -32.76 -21.67 -25.89
CA ALA A 3 -32.85 -20.69 -24.81
C ALA A 3 -32.73 -21.44 -23.47
N THR A 4 -31.77 -20.98 -22.68
CA THR A 4 -31.33 -21.51 -21.40
C THR A 4 -32.40 -21.49 -20.32
N ASN A 5 -32.44 -22.57 -19.53
CA ASN A 5 -33.21 -22.77 -18.29
C ASN A 5 -33.12 -21.59 -17.30
N GLN A 6 -33.97 -20.59 -17.46
CA GLN A 6 -34.27 -19.63 -16.38
C GLN A 6 -35.62 -19.98 -15.78
N ILE A 7 -35.53 -20.74 -14.69
CA ILE A 7 -36.41 -20.78 -13.52
C ILE A 7 -37.86 -20.31 -13.77
N CYS A 8 -38.80 -21.26 -13.81
CA CYS A 8 -40.23 -21.01 -13.63
C CYS A 8 -40.56 -20.58 -12.18
N THR A 9 -39.87 -19.57 -11.64
CA THR A 9 -40.17 -18.96 -10.33
C THR A 9 -41.40 -18.05 -10.39
N TYR A 10 -41.90 -17.78 -11.59
CA TYR A 10 -42.89 -16.72 -11.86
C TYR A 10 -44.20 -17.25 -12.42
N CYS A 11 -44.71 -18.37 -11.90
CA CYS A 11 -46.09 -18.79 -12.20
C CYS A 11 -47.04 -18.03 -11.27
N THR A 12 -47.82 -17.09 -11.83
CA THR A 12 -48.79 -16.25 -11.11
C THR A 12 -49.94 -17.04 -10.47
N LYS A 13 -50.15 -18.30 -10.91
CA LYS A 13 -51.12 -19.24 -10.34
C LYS A 13 -50.41 -20.45 -9.73
N ASN A 14 -49.56 -20.19 -8.74
CA ASN A 14 -48.97 -21.22 -7.91
C ASN A 14 -49.85 -21.48 -6.66
N GLY A 15 -49.98 -22.75 -6.30
CA GLY A 15 -50.62 -23.22 -5.09
C GLY A 15 -49.66 -24.12 -4.33
N PHE A 16 -49.80 -24.20 -3.01
CA PHE A 16 -48.97 -25.08 -2.19
C PHE A 16 -49.81 -26.26 -1.72
N ASN A 17 -49.49 -27.47 -2.19
CA ASN A 17 -50.09 -28.70 -1.71
C ASN A 17 -49.13 -29.40 -0.75
N LYS A 18 -49.60 -29.69 0.48
CA LYS A 18 -48.77 -30.23 1.57
C LYS A 18 -48.15 -31.61 1.25
N SER A 19 -48.72 -32.34 0.29
CA SER A 19 -48.26 -33.68 -0.11
C SER A 19 -47.32 -33.67 -1.32
N ILE A 20 -47.39 -32.65 -2.18
CA ILE A 20 -46.73 -32.62 -3.50
C ILE A 20 -45.74 -31.44 -3.64
N GLY A 21 -45.87 -30.41 -2.81
CA GLY A 21 -45.09 -29.19 -2.85
C GLY A 21 -45.76 -28.09 -3.69
N MET A 22 -44.95 -27.27 -4.37
CA MET A 22 -45.45 -26.21 -5.24
C MET A 22 -46.11 -26.82 -6.49
N VAL A 23 -47.39 -26.52 -6.68
CA VAL A 23 -48.22 -27.01 -7.79
C VAL A 23 -48.81 -25.84 -8.57
N CYS A 24 -49.16 -26.05 -9.84
CA CYS A 24 -49.92 -25.06 -10.61
C CYS A 24 -51.40 -25.16 -10.23
N THR A 25 -52.04 -24.05 -9.84
CA THR A 25 -53.44 -24.05 -9.35
C THR A 25 -54.46 -24.41 -10.44
N LEU A 26 -54.09 -24.27 -11.72
CA LEU A 26 -54.94 -24.61 -12.87
C LEU A 26 -55.03 -26.11 -13.14
N THR A 27 -53.94 -26.85 -12.94
CA THR A 27 -53.86 -28.27 -13.28
C THR A 27 -53.71 -29.18 -12.07
N GLN A 28 -53.39 -28.63 -10.89
CA GLN A 28 -53.04 -29.37 -9.66
C GLN A 28 -51.91 -30.41 -9.82
N GLU A 29 -51.20 -30.38 -10.94
CA GLU A 29 -50.09 -31.27 -11.23
C GLU A 29 -48.75 -30.61 -10.91
N LYS A 30 -47.73 -31.45 -10.70
CA LYS A 30 -46.34 -31.01 -10.55
C LYS A 30 -45.89 -30.40 -11.88
N PRO A 31 -45.29 -29.19 -11.88
CA PRO A 31 -44.93 -28.51 -13.12
C PRO A 31 -43.97 -29.38 -13.95
N ASN A 32 -44.43 -29.83 -15.12
CA ASN A 32 -43.63 -30.59 -16.06
C ASN A 32 -42.90 -29.60 -16.97
N VAL A 33 -41.56 -29.60 -16.93
CA VAL A 33 -40.67 -28.61 -17.59
C VAL A 33 -40.49 -28.95 -19.07
N ILE A 34 -41.58 -29.30 -19.75
CA ILE A 34 -41.58 -29.66 -21.16
C ILE A 34 -42.57 -28.72 -21.83
N ASN A 35 -42.02 -27.63 -22.34
CA ASN A 35 -42.64 -26.65 -23.24
C ASN A 35 -43.52 -25.58 -22.58
N THR A 36 -42.95 -24.37 -22.54
CA THR A 36 -43.62 -23.06 -22.69
C THR A 36 -44.90 -22.85 -21.89
N CYS A 37 -44.82 -22.05 -20.82
CA CYS A 37 -46.00 -21.39 -20.25
C CYS A 37 -46.55 -20.38 -21.28
N PRO A 38 -47.75 -20.59 -21.85
CA PRO A 38 -48.32 -19.69 -22.85
C PRO A 38 -48.76 -18.33 -22.27
N ASP A 39 -48.83 -18.19 -20.94
CA ASP A 39 -49.25 -16.97 -20.24
C ASP A 39 -48.12 -16.39 -19.35
N TYR A 40 -46.95 -16.14 -19.94
CA TYR A 40 -45.87 -15.42 -19.24
C TYR A 40 -46.16 -13.91 -19.24
N GLU A 41 -46.93 -13.43 -18.27
CA GLU A 41 -46.89 -12.01 -17.89
C GLU A 41 -45.74 -11.78 -16.91
N LEU A 42 -44.73 -11.04 -17.36
CA LEU A 42 -43.61 -10.61 -16.55
C LEU A 42 -44.13 -9.72 -15.40
N ASP A 43 -44.11 -10.24 -14.16
CA ASP A 43 -44.46 -9.44 -12.99
C ASP A 43 -43.39 -8.37 -12.76
N VAL A 44 -43.72 -7.16 -13.24
CA VAL A 44 -42.85 -5.98 -13.23
C VAL A 44 -42.41 -5.63 -11.81
N GLN A 45 -43.19 -5.99 -10.78
CA GLN A 45 -42.82 -5.72 -9.38
C GLN A 45 -41.72 -6.65 -8.87
N LEU A 46 -41.74 -7.91 -9.27
CA LEU A 46 -40.72 -8.88 -8.87
C LEU A 46 -39.38 -8.58 -9.53
N LYS A 47 -39.38 -8.25 -10.84
CA LYS A 47 -38.17 -7.85 -11.55
C LYS A 47 -37.53 -6.60 -10.93
N LYS A 48 -38.34 -5.60 -10.58
CA LYS A 48 -37.84 -4.37 -9.94
C LYS A 48 -37.21 -4.62 -8.56
N ARG A 49 -37.69 -5.62 -7.82
CA ARG A 49 -37.10 -6.02 -6.53
C ARG A 49 -35.78 -6.75 -6.69
N GLU A 50 -35.62 -7.55 -7.74
CA GLU A 50 -34.34 -8.21 -8.04
C GLU A 50 -33.30 -7.19 -8.51
N ASP A 51 -33.65 -6.26 -9.41
CA ASP A 51 -32.75 -5.20 -9.88
C ASP A 51 -32.23 -4.33 -8.71
N LEU A 52 -33.11 -3.98 -7.76
CA LEU A 52 -32.71 -3.25 -6.54
C LEU A 52 -31.76 -4.06 -5.66
N ARG A 53 -32.00 -5.37 -5.55
CA ARG A 53 -31.18 -6.26 -4.72
C ARG A 53 -29.81 -6.51 -5.36
N GLU A 54 -29.72 -6.59 -6.68
CA GLU A 54 -28.45 -6.67 -7.40
C GLU A 54 -27.65 -5.37 -7.31
N ALA A 55 -28.31 -4.20 -7.38
CA ALA A 55 -27.67 -2.91 -7.18
C ALA A 55 -27.05 -2.80 -5.77
N GLU A 56 -27.80 -3.16 -4.72
CA GLU A 56 -27.27 -3.19 -3.35
C GLU A 56 -26.12 -4.18 -3.16
N LEU A 57 -26.18 -5.34 -3.82
CA LEU A 57 -25.10 -6.34 -3.78
C LEU A 57 -23.86 -5.87 -4.53
N GLY A 58 -24.03 -5.13 -5.64
CA GLY A 58 -22.95 -4.49 -6.38
C GLY A 58 -22.22 -3.44 -5.54
N GLU A 59 -22.96 -2.57 -4.86
CA GLU A 59 -22.38 -1.58 -3.94
C GLU A 59 -21.65 -2.25 -2.77
N LYS A 60 -22.23 -3.30 -2.17
CA LYS A 60 -21.60 -4.05 -1.06
C LYS A 60 -20.31 -4.75 -1.48
N LYS A 61 -20.23 -5.24 -2.72
CA LYS A 61 -19.00 -5.84 -3.27
C LYS A 61 -17.91 -4.79 -3.47
N LEU A 62 -18.25 -3.64 -4.05
CA LEU A 62 -17.33 -2.51 -4.20
C LEU A 62 -16.81 -2.02 -2.84
N MET A 63 -17.66 -1.97 -1.81
CA MET A 63 -17.25 -1.61 -0.45
C MET A 63 -16.32 -2.63 0.21
N LYS A 64 -16.54 -3.94 -0.02
CA LYS A 64 -15.64 -4.99 0.48
C LYS A 64 -14.28 -4.98 -0.22
N GLU A 65 -14.26 -4.72 -1.52
CA GLU A 65 -13.03 -4.70 -2.31
C GLU A 65 -12.18 -3.44 -2.06
N THR A 66 -12.80 -2.33 -1.67
CA THR A 66 -12.11 -1.08 -1.34
C THR A 66 -11.67 -0.97 0.13
N GLY A 67 -11.79 -2.04 0.92
CA GLY A 67 -11.13 -2.17 2.23
C GLY A 67 -11.49 -1.07 3.24
N GLY A 68 -12.71 -0.51 3.18
CA GLY A 68 -13.17 0.53 4.11
C GLY A 68 -12.84 1.97 3.69
N LEU A 69 -12.19 2.21 2.55
CA LEU A 69 -11.96 3.58 2.05
C LEU A 69 -13.25 4.30 1.64
N ALA A 70 -14.33 3.56 1.33
CA ALA A 70 -15.63 4.12 1.03
C ALA A 70 -16.27 4.83 2.25
N GLU A 71 -15.95 4.39 3.48
CA GLU A 71 -16.45 5.01 4.72
C GLU A 71 -15.83 6.39 4.96
N TYR A 72 -14.67 6.66 4.36
CA TYR A 72 -13.99 7.97 4.37
C TYR A 72 -14.47 8.92 3.25
N GLY A 73 -15.51 8.56 2.49
CA GLY A 73 -16.11 9.42 1.46
C GLY A 73 -15.30 9.53 0.16
N ILE A 74 -14.33 8.63 -0.06
CA ILE A 74 -13.54 8.59 -1.29
C ILE A 74 -14.26 7.67 -2.28
N ASN A 75 -15.23 8.24 -2.99
CA ASN A 75 -16.07 7.48 -3.93
C ASN A 75 -15.35 7.19 -5.26
N ASN A 76 -14.15 7.77 -5.47
CA ASN A 76 -13.42 7.66 -6.72
C ASN A 76 -12.10 6.89 -6.52
N PRO A 77 -11.96 5.67 -7.08
CA PRO A 77 -10.76 4.84 -6.91
C PRO A 77 -9.50 5.52 -7.47
N VAL A 78 -9.65 6.43 -8.44
CA VAL A 78 -8.54 7.23 -8.97
C VAL A 78 -7.92 8.13 -7.90
N ILE A 79 -8.75 8.74 -7.05
CA ILE A 79 -8.29 9.65 -5.98
C ILE A 79 -7.54 8.84 -4.91
N ALA A 80 -8.05 7.66 -4.54
CA ALA A 80 -7.37 6.77 -3.61
C ALA A 80 -5.98 6.35 -4.13
N GLY A 81 -5.88 6.01 -5.41
CA GLY A 81 -4.60 5.65 -6.04
C GLY A 81 -3.59 6.80 -6.03
N ILE A 82 -4.02 8.02 -6.33
CA ILE A 82 -3.17 9.21 -6.30
C ILE A 82 -2.67 9.49 -4.88
N LEU A 83 -3.55 9.45 -3.88
CA LEU A 83 -3.18 9.69 -2.48
C LEU A 83 -2.15 8.67 -1.98
N LEU A 84 -2.35 7.39 -2.30
CA LEU A 84 -1.44 6.33 -1.88
C LEU A 84 -0.08 6.49 -2.57
N THR A 85 -0.07 6.76 -3.87
CA THR A 85 1.17 6.99 -4.62
C THR A 85 1.92 8.23 -4.12
N ALA A 86 1.19 9.32 -3.82
CA ALA A 86 1.77 10.53 -3.27
C ALA A 86 2.37 10.30 -1.88
N PHE A 87 1.68 9.55 -1.02
CA PHE A 87 2.17 9.22 0.32
C PHE A 87 3.44 8.37 0.25
N PHE A 88 3.46 7.31 -0.54
CA PHE A 88 4.64 6.47 -0.73
C PHE A 88 5.80 7.23 -1.39
N GLY A 89 5.51 8.04 -2.42
CA GLY A 89 6.50 8.87 -3.08
C GLY A 89 7.14 9.88 -2.11
N LEU A 90 6.33 10.53 -1.29
CA LEU A 90 6.80 11.46 -0.27
C LEU A 90 7.64 10.75 0.81
N ALA A 91 7.21 9.59 1.28
CA ALA A 91 7.96 8.78 2.24
C ALA A 91 9.33 8.35 1.69
N LEU A 92 9.39 7.89 0.44
CA LEU A 92 10.65 7.54 -0.22
C LEU A 92 11.56 8.75 -0.42
N PHE A 93 11.00 9.91 -0.76
CA PHE A 93 11.75 11.14 -0.87
C PHE A 93 12.39 11.54 0.46
N PHE A 94 11.63 11.51 1.56
CA PHE A 94 12.17 11.78 2.88
C PHE A 94 13.22 10.75 3.30
N GLN A 95 13.02 9.47 2.99
CA GLN A 95 13.99 8.43 3.26
C GLN A 95 15.33 8.70 2.57
N LEU A 96 15.31 9.08 1.29
CA LEU A 96 16.51 9.43 0.53
C LEU A 96 17.17 10.69 1.09
N LEU A 97 16.38 11.70 1.45
CA LEU A 97 16.89 12.95 2.03
C LEU A 97 17.60 12.70 3.37
N MET A 98 17.02 11.86 4.24
CA MET A 98 17.65 11.45 5.49
C MET A 98 18.96 10.68 5.27
N HIS A 99 19.01 9.78 4.28
CA HIS A 99 20.25 9.07 3.93
C HIS A 99 21.34 10.03 3.46
N PHE A 100 20.98 11.01 2.63
CA PHE A 100 21.92 12.01 2.14
C PHE A 100 22.50 12.86 3.27
N ILE A 101 21.67 13.27 4.24
CA ILE A 101 22.12 14.02 5.42
C ILE A 101 23.11 13.19 6.25
N VAL A 102 22.80 11.91 6.51
CA VAL A 102 23.68 11.03 7.27
C VAL A 102 25.04 10.86 6.59
N ILE A 103 25.05 10.64 5.27
CA ILE A 103 26.28 10.54 4.48
C ILE A 103 27.07 11.86 4.55
N TYR A 104 26.40 13.00 4.40
CA TYR A 104 27.03 14.31 4.47
C TYR A 104 27.69 14.56 5.82
N VAL A 105 27.00 14.26 6.92
CA VAL A 105 27.56 14.37 8.28
C VAL A 105 28.76 13.44 8.45
N PHE A 106 28.68 12.21 7.96
CA PHE A 106 29.78 11.25 8.04
C PHE A 106 31.03 11.75 7.30
N VAL A 107 30.85 12.29 6.08
CA VAL A 107 31.93 12.89 5.30
C VAL A 107 32.51 14.12 6.00
N ALA A 108 31.67 14.99 6.56
CA ALA A 108 32.12 16.16 7.32
C ALA A 108 32.94 15.75 8.56
N CYS A 109 32.49 14.74 9.31
CA CYS A 109 33.25 14.16 10.42
C CYS A 109 34.59 13.57 9.96
N PHE A 110 34.61 12.88 8.83
CA PHE A 110 35.83 12.30 8.27
C PHE A 110 36.85 13.38 7.87
N ILE A 111 36.39 14.44 7.19
CA ILE A 111 37.24 15.58 6.83
C ILE A 111 37.77 16.27 8.10
N GLY A 112 36.92 16.48 9.11
CA GLY A 112 37.32 17.06 10.39
C GLY A 112 38.35 16.20 11.12
N PHE A 113 38.18 14.88 11.10
CA PHE A 113 39.12 13.93 11.68
C PHE A 113 40.48 13.99 10.99
N LEU A 114 40.52 13.97 9.65
CA LEU A 114 41.75 14.12 8.88
C LEU A 114 42.44 15.46 9.15
N GLY A 115 41.68 16.56 9.19
CA GLY A 115 42.20 17.89 9.52
C GLY A 115 42.82 17.94 10.92
N GLY A 116 42.15 17.34 11.92
CA GLY A 116 42.69 17.21 13.27
C GLY A 116 43.98 16.39 13.32
N LEU A 117 44.05 15.30 12.55
CA LEU A 117 45.22 14.44 12.46
C LEU A 117 46.43 15.17 11.88
N VAL A 118 46.24 15.98 10.83
CA VAL A 118 47.28 16.83 10.24
C VAL A 118 47.81 17.86 11.26
N VAL A 119 46.92 18.52 12.01
CA VAL A 119 47.33 19.48 13.05
C VAL A 119 48.12 18.79 14.16
N LEU A 120 47.68 17.62 14.60
CA LEU A 120 48.39 16.82 15.62
C LEU A 120 49.80 16.42 15.15
N ILE A 121 49.93 15.89 13.92
CA ILE A 121 51.24 15.53 13.34
C ILE A 121 52.14 16.76 13.29
N ASN A 122 51.65 17.90 12.79
CA ASN A 122 52.43 19.14 12.73
C ASN A 122 52.87 19.61 14.12
N GLY A 123 52.00 19.48 15.14
CA GLY A 123 52.34 19.76 16.53
C GLY A 123 53.46 18.87 17.07
N ILE A 124 53.41 17.56 16.80
CA ILE A 124 54.43 16.60 17.23
C ILE A 124 55.77 16.88 16.53
N VAL A 125 55.75 17.14 15.22
CA VAL A 125 56.96 17.44 14.43
C VAL A 125 57.62 18.71 14.94
N LYS A 126 56.85 19.77 15.22
CA LYS A 126 57.39 21.02 15.78
C LYS A 126 58.05 20.79 17.15
N LYS A 127 57.42 19.99 18.02
CA LYS A 127 57.97 19.64 19.34
C LYS A 127 59.27 18.82 19.22
N ARG A 128 59.37 17.91 18.25
CA ARG A 128 60.60 17.13 17.99
C ARG A 128 61.74 18.03 17.49
N LYS A 129 61.47 18.92 16.54
CA LYS A 129 62.46 19.88 16.03
C LYS A 129 62.99 20.81 17.13
N ALA A 130 62.12 21.30 18.00
CA ALA A 130 62.52 22.13 19.14
C ALA A 130 63.39 21.38 20.17
N LYS A 131 63.14 20.08 20.39
CA LYS A 131 64.01 19.26 21.24
C LYS A 131 65.37 18.98 20.59
N GLN A 132 65.40 18.67 19.30
CA GLN A 132 66.66 18.46 18.58
C GLN A 132 67.57 19.69 18.63
N MET A 133 67.02 20.90 18.40
CA MET A 133 67.82 22.14 18.50
C MET A 133 68.41 22.35 19.89
N LYS A 134 67.69 22.02 20.96
CA LYS A 134 68.21 22.13 22.34
C LYS A 134 69.35 21.14 22.61
N ASN A 135 69.20 19.90 22.13
CA ASN A 135 70.25 18.90 22.29
C ASN A 135 71.51 19.32 21.50
N THR A 136 71.35 19.71 20.24
CA THR A 136 72.47 20.22 19.43
C THR A 136 73.14 21.43 20.06
N PHE A 137 72.38 22.36 20.65
CA PHE A 137 72.95 23.51 21.34
C PHE A 137 73.75 23.12 22.60
N ASN A 138 73.24 22.19 23.41
CA ASN A 138 73.96 21.68 24.57
C ASN A 138 75.25 20.93 24.17
N ASP A 139 75.18 20.10 23.12
CA ASP A 139 76.35 19.36 22.62
C ASP A 139 77.47 20.30 22.16
N THR A 140 77.13 21.44 21.51
CA THR A 140 78.13 22.44 21.12
C THR A 140 78.72 23.17 22.34
N LEU A 141 77.90 23.46 23.36
CA LEU A 141 78.34 24.17 24.56
C LEU A 141 79.32 23.32 25.41
N ASP A 142 79.11 22.01 25.48
CA ASP A 142 79.98 21.10 26.22
C ASP A 142 81.38 20.97 25.59
N ILE A 143 81.49 21.12 24.26
CA ILE A 143 82.78 21.11 23.53
C ILE A 143 83.62 22.35 23.89
N ASP A 144 82.99 23.52 24.02
CA ASP A 144 83.71 24.77 24.31
C ASP A 144 84.17 24.87 25.79
N LEU A 145 83.51 24.16 26.72
CA LEU A 145 83.87 24.17 28.14
C LEU A 145 84.93 23.14 28.55
N ASN A 146 85.27 22.17 27.70
CA ASN A 146 86.27 21.14 28.00
C ASN A 146 87.31 20.95 26.87
N PRO A 147 88.15 21.97 26.59
CA PRO A 147 89.19 21.94 25.55
C PRO A 147 90.37 21.00 25.85
#